data_AF-A0ABD5DTD8-F1
#
_entry.id   AF-A0ABD5DTD8-F1
#
_cell.length_a   1.000
_cell.length_b   1.000
_cell.length_c   1.000
_cell.angle_alpha   90.00
_cell.angle_beta   90.00
_cell.angle_gamma   90.00
#
_symmetry.space_group_name_H-M   'P 1'
#
loop_
_entity.id
_entity.type
_entity.pdbx_description
1 polymer ?
#
loop_
_entity_poly.entity_id
_entity_poly.type
_entity_poly.pdbx_seq_one_letter_code
_entity_poly.pdbx_strand_id
1 'polypeptide(L)'
;VEKVHDNYMRIINPDNGATITGEAGDNIGRGGRTTMYFLDEWAFVERQEAVDAAISQNTNVHIKGSTPNGIGDRFHQDRFSGRYAVFTMPWRANPDKNWTVTYNGKVIYPWYEKQLATLDDVVLAQEVDINYAASVEGVLIPSTWVQAAIDAHKKLQIEPTGDRIGGLDVADEGKDKNSFAARHGVVMTY
;
A
#
# COMPACT_ATOMS: atom_id res chain seq x y z
N VAL A 1 -38.36 14.88 -3.21
CA VAL A 1 -37.71 14.77 -1.88
C VAL A 1 -36.22 14.43 -2.04
N GLU A 2 -35.85 13.57 -2.99
CA GLU A 2 -34.47 13.11 -3.26
C GLU A 2 -33.43 14.22 -3.51
N LYS A 3 -33.76 15.28 -4.27
CA LYS A 3 -32.81 16.36 -4.64
C LYS A 3 -32.38 17.32 -3.52
N VAL A 4 -32.91 17.18 -2.29
CA VAL A 4 -32.54 18.09 -1.17
C VAL A 4 -31.27 17.61 -0.46
N HIS A 5 -31.08 16.29 -0.40
CA HIS A 5 -30.03 15.65 0.38
C HIS A 5 -28.94 15.00 -0.48
N ASP A 6 -29.16 14.91 -1.79
CA ASP A 6 -28.18 14.48 -2.80
C ASP A 6 -27.91 15.64 -3.77
N ASN A 7 -26.97 16.50 -3.38
CA ASN A 7 -26.52 17.65 -4.15
C ASN A 7 -25.24 17.29 -4.92
N TYR A 8 -24.88 18.08 -5.92
CA TYR A 8 -23.66 17.83 -6.71
C TYR A 8 -22.43 17.68 -5.81
N MET A 9 -21.81 16.49 -5.84
CA MET A 9 -20.68 16.06 -5.00
C MET A 9 -20.93 16.22 -3.50
N ARG A 10 -22.18 16.22 -3.03
CA ARG A 10 -22.48 16.37 -1.60
C ARG A 10 -23.71 15.57 -1.19
N ILE A 11 -23.48 14.60 -0.31
CA ILE A 11 -24.53 13.81 0.31
C ILE A 11 -24.73 14.31 1.75
N ILE A 12 -25.98 14.46 2.16
CA ILE A 12 -26.38 14.93 3.50
C ILE A 12 -27.21 13.84 4.17
N ASN A 13 -26.82 13.43 5.37
CA ASN A 13 -27.64 12.57 6.22
C ASN A 13 -28.81 13.40 6.79
N PRO A 14 -30.08 13.05 6.51
CA PRO A 14 -31.24 13.82 6.96
C PRO A 14 -31.49 13.75 8.47
N ASP A 15 -31.02 12.70 9.14
CA ASP A 15 -31.30 12.48 10.57
C ASP A 15 -30.37 13.30 11.48
N ASN A 16 -29.13 13.53 11.06
CA ASN A 16 -28.12 14.21 11.88
C ASN A 16 -27.38 15.36 11.18
N GLY A 17 -27.66 15.61 9.89
CA GLY A 17 -27.06 16.68 9.10
C GLY A 17 -25.60 16.47 8.72
N ALA A 18 -24.99 15.31 9.03
CA ALA A 18 -23.62 14.99 8.61
C ALA A 18 -23.51 14.98 7.08
N THR A 19 -22.37 15.41 6.55
CA THR A 19 -22.20 15.52 5.10
C THR A 19 -20.95 14.83 4.60
N ILE A 20 -21.07 14.17 3.45
CA ILE A 20 -19.94 13.67 2.66
C ILE A 20 -19.86 14.56 1.42
N THR A 21 -18.73 15.26 1.27
CA THR A 21 -18.49 16.18 0.15
C THR A 21 -17.29 15.68 -0.64
N GLY A 22 -17.45 15.52 -1.95
CA GLY A 22 -16.37 15.23 -2.88
C GLY A 22 -15.66 16.50 -3.32
N GLU A 23 -14.34 16.43 -3.42
CA GLU A 23 -13.47 17.50 -3.89
C GLU A 23 -12.51 16.96 -4.96
N ALA A 24 -12.19 17.77 -5.97
CA ALA A 24 -11.25 17.41 -7.02
C ALA A 24 -10.46 18.66 -7.48
N GLY A 25 -9.26 18.43 -8.03
CA GLY A 25 -8.38 19.47 -8.57
C GLY A 25 -7.55 20.20 -7.50
N ASP A 26 -6.95 21.32 -7.89
CA ASP A 26 -5.93 22.04 -7.09
C ASP A 26 -6.45 22.70 -5.81
N ASN A 27 -7.78 22.78 -5.63
CA ASN A 27 -8.41 23.44 -4.50
C ASN A 27 -8.82 22.48 -3.37
N ILE A 28 -8.49 21.19 -3.48
CA ILE A 28 -8.74 20.20 -2.41
C ILE A 28 -8.18 20.73 -1.09
N GLY A 29 -8.99 20.66 -0.03
CA GLY A 29 -8.57 21.03 1.32
C GLY A 29 -8.55 22.53 1.63
N ARG A 30 -8.75 23.41 0.64
CA ARG A 30 -8.69 24.87 0.85
C ARG A 30 -9.98 25.47 1.44
N GLY A 31 -11.05 24.69 1.57
CA GLY A 31 -12.37 25.15 2.02
C GLY A 31 -12.78 24.59 3.39
N GLY A 32 -13.09 25.50 4.32
CA GLY A 32 -13.76 25.16 5.58
C GLY A 32 -12.96 24.26 6.53
N ARG A 33 -13.69 23.58 7.44
CA ARG A 33 -13.16 22.54 8.32
C ARG A 33 -14.02 21.30 8.16
N THR A 34 -13.37 20.15 8.13
CA THR A 34 -14.00 18.84 7.98
C THR A 34 -13.57 17.92 9.12
N THR A 35 -14.39 16.93 9.43
CA THR A 35 -14.06 15.97 10.50
C THR A 35 -12.95 15.02 10.06
N MET A 36 -12.94 14.61 8.79
CA MET A 36 -11.94 13.71 8.22
C MET A 36 -11.86 13.85 6.70
N TYR A 37 -10.70 13.52 6.13
CA TYR A 37 -10.49 13.40 4.69
C TYR A 37 -10.15 11.95 4.31
N PHE A 38 -10.83 11.45 3.28
CA PHE A 38 -10.44 10.25 2.55
C PHE A 38 -9.79 10.69 1.24
N LEU A 39 -8.49 10.48 1.11
CA LEU A 39 -7.72 10.76 -0.09
C LEU A 39 -7.61 9.45 -0.86
N ASP A 40 -8.28 9.39 -2.01
CA ASP A 40 -8.21 8.27 -2.95
C ASP A 40 -7.15 8.55 -4.03
N GLU A 41 -6.49 7.50 -4.50
CA GLU A 41 -5.37 7.57 -5.45
C GLU A 41 -4.33 8.66 -5.14
N TRP A 42 -4.00 8.79 -3.84
CA TRP A 42 -3.19 9.89 -3.34
C TRP A 42 -1.81 9.99 -4.01
N ALA A 43 -1.20 8.86 -4.38
CA ALA A 43 0.11 8.79 -5.03
C ALA A 43 0.11 9.44 -6.44
N PHE A 44 -1.06 9.62 -7.05
CA PHE A 44 -1.22 10.13 -8.42
C PHE A 44 -1.74 11.56 -8.49
N VAL A 45 -2.02 12.19 -7.34
CA VAL A 45 -2.41 13.61 -7.30
C VAL A 45 -1.24 14.48 -7.75
N GLU A 46 -1.39 15.29 -8.79
CA GLU A 46 -0.27 16.05 -9.38
C GLU A 46 0.47 16.97 -8.40
N ARG A 47 -0.26 17.66 -7.52
CA ARG A 47 0.29 18.66 -6.57
C ARG A 47 0.20 18.18 -5.11
N GLN A 48 0.67 16.96 -4.83
CA GLN A 48 0.54 16.33 -3.52
C GLN A 48 0.98 17.23 -2.36
N GLU A 49 2.13 17.92 -2.46
CA GLU A 49 2.64 18.76 -1.37
C GLU A 49 1.72 19.95 -1.05
N ALA A 50 1.23 20.61 -2.09
CA ALA A 50 0.34 21.76 -1.93
C ALA A 50 -1.02 21.34 -1.36
N VAL A 51 -1.54 20.20 -1.81
CA VAL A 51 -2.79 19.64 -1.29
C VAL A 51 -2.62 19.14 0.15
N ASP A 52 -1.50 18.48 0.48
CA ASP A 52 -1.18 18.02 1.85
C ASP A 52 -1.10 19.19 2.83
N ALA A 53 -0.45 20.29 2.41
CA ALA A 53 -0.40 21.52 3.20
C ALA A 53 -1.81 22.11 3.42
N ALA A 54 -2.66 22.12 2.40
CA ALA A 54 -4.03 22.62 2.53
C ALA A 54 -4.88 21.77 3.48
N ILE A 55 -4.90 20.44 3.30
CA ILE A 55 -5.70 19.54 4.15
C ILE A 55 -5.19 19.46 5.59
N SER A 56 -3.90 19.75 5.83
CA SER A 56 -3.31 19.78 7.19
C SER A 56 -3.95 20.82 8.10
N GLN A 57 -4.47 21.92 7.54
CA GLN A 57 -5.17 22.97 8.29
C GLN A 57 -6.67 22.71 8.42
N ASN A 58 -7.20 21.81 7.58
CA ASN A 58 -8.62 21.53 7.47
C ASN A 58 -9.07 20.49 8.50
N THR A 59 -8.30 19.39 8.64
CA THR A 59 -8.56 18.30 9.59
C THR A 59 -7.27 17.70 10.13
N ASN A 60 -7.38 17.04 11.28
CA ASN A 60 -6.32 16.22 11.88
C ASN A 60 -6.47 14.72 11.52
N VAL A 61 -7.54 14.33 10.81
CA VAL A 61 -7.81 12.93 10.47
C VAL A 61 -7.73 12.75 8.96
N HIS A 62 -6.61 12.19 8.50
CA HIS A 62 -6.38 11.87 7.10
C HIS A 62 -6.28 10.35 6.91
N ILE A 63 -7.10 9.81 6.01
CA ILE A 63 -7.01 8.43 5.54
C ILE A 63 -6.58 8.49 4.08
N LYS A 64 -5.37 8.01 3.80
CA LYS A 64 -4.74 8.11 2.48
C LYS A 64 -4.64 6.71 1.86
N GLY A 65 -5.42 6.47 0.80
CA GLY A 65 -5.40 5.25 0.00
C GLY A 65 -4.75 5.50 -1.36
N SER A 66 -3.87 4.60 -1.78
CA SER A 66 -3.28 4.62 -3.13
C SER A 66 -2.48 3.35 -3.38
N THR A 67 -2.23 3.04 -4.66
CA THR A 67 -1.12 2.18 -5.08
C THR A 67 0.19 2.98 -5.14
N PRO A 68 1.36 2.32 -5.13
CA PRO A 68 2.67 2.98 -5.26
C PRO A 68 2.84 3.73 -6.60
N ASN A 69 3.30 4.97 -6.54
CA ASN A 69 3.71 5.75 -7.72
C ASN A 69 5.20 6.17 -7.64
N GLY A 70 6.06 5.18 -7.41
CA GLY A 70 7.51 5.38 -7.30
C GLY A 70 8.01 5.72 -5.89
N ILE A 71 9.32 5.94 -5.78
CA ILE A 71 10.00 6.35 -4.54
C ILE A 71 10.09 7.87 -4.48
N GLY A 72 9.77 8.42 -3.30
CA GLY A 72 10.01 9.82 -2.98
C GLY A 72 8.80 10.75 -3.11
N ASP A 73 7.70 10.28 -3.68
CA ASP A 73 6.43 11.00 -3.66
C ASP A 73 5.89 11.17 -2.22
N ARG A 74 4.89 12.03 -2.02
CA ARG A 74 4.37 12.33 -0.69
C ARG A 74 3.74 11.10 -0.03
N PHE A 75 3.10 10.23 -0.81
CA PHE A 75 2.52 8.99 -0.29
C PHE A 75 3.58 8.03 0.25
N HIS A 76 4.67 7.81 -0.50
CA HIS A 76 5.83 7.04 -0.08
C HIS A 76 6.44 7.63 1.20
N GLN A 77 6.70 8.94 1.21
CA GLN A 77 7.25 9.62 2.39
C GLN A 77 6.36 9.42 3.63
N ASP A 78 5.04 9.63 3.50
CA ASP A 78 4.10 9.49 4.62
C ASP A 78 4.04 8.05 5.14
N ARG A 79 3.95 7.06 4.24
CA ARG A 79 3.96 5.64 4.57
C ARG A 79 5.17 5.24 5.40
N PHE A 80 6.37 5.65 4.98
CA PHE A 80 7.61 5.26 5.65
C PHE A 80 8.02 6.18 6.80
N SER A 81 7.33 7.32 7.01
CA SER A 81 7.68 8.29 8.06
C SER A 81 7.39 7.84 9.50
N GLY A 82 6.63 6.76 9.69
CA GLY A 82 6.17 6.31 11.01
C GLY A 82 5.11 7.20 11.67
N ARG A 83 4.66 8.29 11.01
CA ARG A 83 3.61 9.20 11.50
C ARG A 83 2.20 8.64 11.35
N TYR A 84 1.99 7.74 10.39
CA TYR A 84 0.69 7.15 10.09
C TYR A 84 0.65 5.68 10.49
N ALA A 85 -0.52 5.22 10.94
CA ALA A 85 -0.80 3.80 11.02
C ALA A 85 -0.91 3.24 9.59
N VAL A 86 0.00 2.34 9.23
CA VAL A 86 0.06 1.77 7.88
C VAL A 86 -0.75 0.47 7.84
N PHE A 87 -1.75 0.44 6.97
CA PHE A 87 -2.44 -0.78 6.57
C PHE A 87 -2.07 -1.11 5.13
N THR A 88 -1.77 -2.37 4.84
CA THR A 88 -1.46 -2.85 3.48
C THR A 88 -2.34 -4.04 3.17
N MET A 89 -3.10 -3.95 2.09
CA MET A 89 -3.97 -5.03 1.62
C MET A 89 -3.44 -5.59 0.29
N PRO A 90 -2.53 -6.58 0.31
CA PRO A 90 -2.13 -7.26 -0.91
C PRO A 90 -3.30 -8.05 -1.49
N TRP A 91 -3.28 -8.31 -2.80
CA TRP A 91 -4.34 -9.09 -3.45
C TRP A 91 -4.51 -10.49 -2.83
N ARG A 92 -3.45 -11.07 -2.24
CA ARG A 92 -3.50 -12.34 -1.51
C ARG A 92 -4.37 -12.28 -0.24
N ALA A 93 -4.61 -11.10 0.32
CA ALA A 93 -5.53 -10.94 1.44
C ALA A 93 -7.00 -10.86 1.00
N ASN A 94 -7.26 -10.71 -0.31
CA ASN A 94 -8.61 -10.69 -0.85
C ASN A 94 -9.08 -12.13 -1.15
N PRO A 95 -10.14 -12.63 -0.50
CA PRO A 95 -10.62 -14.01 -0.68
C PRO A 95 -11.09 -14.30 -2.10
N ASP A 96 -11.60 -13.30 -2.83
CA ASP A 96 -12.06 -13.45 -4.22
C ASP A 96 -10.89 -13.58 -5.21
N LYS A 97 -9.68 -13.19 -4.80
CA LYS A 97 -8.46 -13.21 -5.64
C LYS A 97 -7.47 -14.29 -5.23
N ASN A 98 -7.42 -14.66 -3.95
CA ASN A 98 -6.41 -15.55 -3.37
C ASN A 98 -6.70 -17.06 -3.50
N TRP A 99 -7.55 -17.46 -4.44
CA TRP A 99 -7.84 -18.86 -4.69
C TRP A 99 -6.80 -19.49 -5.62
N THR A 100 -6.61 -20.80 -5.48
CA THR A 100 -5.62 -21.56 -6.23
C THR A 100 -6.25 -22.70 -7.02
N VAL A 101 -5.58 -23.11 -8.09
CA VAL A 101 -5.88 -24.34 -8.84
C VAL A 101 -4.60 -25.05 -9.22
N THR A 102 -4.69 -26.36 -9.43
CA THR A 102 -3.60 -27.13 -10.04
C THR A 102 -3.78 -27.17 -11.55
N TYR A 103 -2.80 -26.66 -12.28
CA TYR A 103 -2.76 -26.67 -13.74
C TYR A 103 -1.41 -27.21 -14.20
N ASN A 104 -1.40 -28.23 -15.06
CA ASN A 104 -0.18 -28.91 -15.53
C ASN A 104 0.76 -29.36 -14.39
N GLY A 105 0.20 -29.87 -13.29
CA GLY A 105 0.96 -30.31 -12.12
C GLY A 105 1.52 -29.18 -11.23
N LYS A 106 1.25 -27.91 -11.56
CA LYS A 106 1.68 -26.74 -10.78
C LYS A 106 0.48 -26.07 -10.11
N VAL A 107 0.62 -25.68 -8.84
CA VAL A 107 -0.37 -24.82 -8.18
C VAL A 107 -0.16 -23.37 -8.63
N ILE A 108 -1.22 -22.75 -9.15
CA ILE A 108 -1.24 -21.37 -9.64
C ILE A 108 -2.35 -20.56 -8.96
N TYR A 109 -2.26 -19.23 -9.08
CA TYR A 109 -3.31 -18.29 -8.68
C TYR A 109 -3.92 -17.67 -9.95
N PRO A 110 -5.07 -18.15 -10.44
CA PRO A 110 -5.57 -17.77 -11.77
C PRO A 110 -5.77 -16.26 -11.95
N TRP A 111 -6.19 -15.56 -10.89
CA TRP A 111 -6.32 -14.11 -10.94
C TRP A 111 -4.98 -13.41 -11.21
N TYR A 112 -3.90 -13.88 -10.58
CA TYR A 112 -2.56 -13.32 -10.73
C TYR A 112 -1.93 -13.69 -12.08
N GLU A 113 -2.10 -14.94 -12.53
CA GLU A 113 -1.69 -15.38 -13.87
C GLU A 113 -2.36 -14.54 -14.97
N LYS A 114 -3.63 -14.16 -14.77
CA LYS A 114 -4.32 -13.23 -15.65
C LYS A 114 -3.64 -11.85 -15.65
N GLN A 115 -3.25 -11.31 -14.48
CA GLN A 115 -2.57 -10.01 -14.41
C GLN A 115 -1.22 -10.05 -15.14
N LEU A 116 -0.41 -11.10 -14.92
CA LEU A 116 0.86 -11.33 -15.63
C LEU A 116 0.69 -11.37 -17.15
N ALA A 117 -0.44 -11.90 -17.64
CA ALA A 117 -0.70 -11.98 -19.07
C ALA A 117 -1.22 -10.66 -19.68
N THR A 118 -1.74 -9.74 -18.87
CA THR A 118 -2.42 -8.53 -19.36
C THR A 118 -1.71 -7.22 -19.06
N LEU A 119 -0.94 -7.16 -17.98
CA LEU A 119 -0.26 -5.95 -17.53
C LEU A 119 1.21 -5.99 -17.95
N ASP A 120 1.79 -4.83 -18.23
CA ASP A 120 3.24 -4.71 -18.32
C ASP A 120 3.89 -4.82 -16.94
N ASP A 121 5.20 -5.11 -16.93
CA ASP A 121 5.94 -5.38 -15.70
C ASP A 121 5.92 -4.21 -14.70
N VAL A 122 5.86 -2.96 -15.18
CA VAL A 122 5.85 -1.77 -14.32
C VAL A 122 4.49 -1.63 -13.64
N VAL A 123 3.41 -1.71 -14.43
CA VAL A 123 2.04 -1.62 -13.90
C VAL A 123 1.73 -2.79 -12.98
N LEU A 124 2.13 -4.01 -13.33
CA LEU A 124 1.98 -5.18 -12.45
C LEU A 124 2.68 -4.95 -11.11
N ALA A 125 3.93 -4.48 -11.15
CA ALA A 125 4.72 -4.27 -9.95
C ALA A 125 4.09 -3.18 -9.04
N GLN A 126 3.58 -2.09 -9.62
CA GLN A 126 2.93 -1.02 -8.87
C GLN A 126 1.55 -1.45 -8.35
N GLU A 127 0.63 -1.81 -9.25
CA GLU A 127 -0.79 -2.01 -8.95
C GLU A 127 -1.08 -3.32 -8.22
N VAL A 128 -0.30 -4.36 -8.50
CA VAL A 128 -0.57 -5.72 -8.00
C VAL A 128 0.42 -6.12 -6.90
N ASP A 129 1.70 -5.89 -7.10
CA ASP A 129 2.75 -6.33 -6.17
C ASP A 129 3.13 -5.29 -5.11
N ILE A 130 2.55 -4.09 -5.17
CA ILE A 130 2.80 -2.99 -4.22
C ILE A 130 4.29 -2.66 -4.13
N ASN A 131 4.95 -2.58 -5.29
CA ASN A 131 6.37 -2.31 -5.39
C ASN A 131 6.65 -0.82 -5.65
N TYR A 132 7.06 -0.10 -4.60
CA TYR A 132 7.48 1.30 -4.70
C TYR A 132 8.76 1.49 -5.53
N ALA A 133 9.60 0.46 -5.62
CA ALA A 133 10.90 0.51 -6.30
C ALA A 133 10.83 0.10 -7.77
N ALA A 134 9.65 -0.24 -8.31
CA ALA A 134 9.50 -0.71 -9.70
C ALA A 134 10.03 0.27 -10.75
N SER A 135 10.16 1.56 -10.40
CA SER A 135 10.70 2.62 -11.26
C SER A 135 12.14 3.04 -10.91
N VAL A 136 12.84 2.37 -9.98
CA VAL A 136 14.17 2.78 -9.51
C VAL A 136 15.25 1.88 -10.10
N GLU A 137 16.10 2.45 -10.95
CA GLU A 137 17.31 1.81 -11.45
C GLU A 137 18.28 1.56 -10.27
N GLY A 138 18.80 0.32 -10.13
CA GLY A 138 19.76 -0.04 -9.07
C GLY A 138 19.25 -0.96 -7.94
N VAL A 139 18.07 -1.58 -8.07
CA VAL A 139 17.58 -2.59 -7.11
C VAL A 139 18.47 -3.84 -7.12
N LEU A 140 19.18 -4.11 -6.02
CA LEU A 140 20.06 -5.28 -5.88
C LEU A 140 19.28 -6.60 -5.68
N ILE A 141 18.14 -6.55 -4.99
CA ILE A 141 17.28 -7.71 -4.72
C ILE A 141 15.92 -7.47 -5.38
N PRO A 142 15.66 -8.04 -6.57
CA PRO A 142 14.39 -7.91 -7.26
C PRO A 142 13.21 -8.39 -6.41
N SER A 143 12.09 -7.66 -6.47
CA SER A 143 10.86 -8.04 -5.75
C SER A 143 10.38 -9.45 -6.13
N THR A 144 10.52 -9.84 -7.39
CA THR A 144 10.18 -11.18 -7.88
C THR A 144 10.90 -12.30 -7.11
N TRP A 145 12.15 -12.08 -6.69
CA TRP A 145 12.91 -13.04 -5.89
C TRP A 145 12.40 -13.11 -4.46
N VAL A 146 12.06 -11.96 -3.88
CA VAL A 146 11.46 -11.89 -2.53
C VAL A 146 10.11 -12.62 -2.52
N GLN A 147 9.25 -12.36 -3.51
CA GLN A 147 7.94 -13.02 -3.66
C GLN A 147 8.08 -14.54 -3.84
N ALA A 148 9.07 -15.00 -4.61
CA ALA A 148 9.36 -16.42 -4.76
C ALA A 148 9.82 -17.06 -3.44
N ALA A 149 10.61 -16.33 -2.63
CA ALA A 149 11.15 -16.79 -1.36
C ALA A 149 10.09 -16.93 -0.24
N ILE A 150 9.00 -16.14 -0.29
CA ILE A 150 7.91 -16.26 0.69
C ILE A 150 7.36 -17.69 0.69
N ASP A 151 7.43 -18.34 1.85
CA ASP A 151 7.02 -19.74 2.06
C ASP A 151 7.68 -20.75 1.12
N ALA A 152 8.85 -20.44 0.55
CA ALA A 152 9.58 -21.36 -0.32
C ALA A 152 9.91 -22.69 0.39
N HIS A 153 10.25 -22.64 1.68
CA HIS A 153 10.50 -23.86 2.49
C HIS A 153 9.28 -24.79 2.54
N LYS A 154 8.05 -24.25 2.59
CA LYS A 154 6.82 -25.06 2.54
C LYS A 154 6.57 -25.62 1.14
N LYS A 155 6.73 -24.78 0.11
CA LYS A 155 6.52 -25.14 -1.30
C LYS A 155 7.48 -26.24 -1.76
N LEU A 156 8.73 -26.17 -1.28
CA LEU A 156 9.82 -27.10 -1.61
C LEU A 156 9.94 -28.23 -0.59
N GLN A 157 9.10 -28.27 0.45
CA GLN A 157 9.12 -29.28 1.52
C GLN A 157 10.51 -29.40 2.19
N ILE A 158 11.13 -28.25 2.46
CA ILE A 158 12.42 -28.15 3.14
C ILE A 158 12.14 -27.87 4.61
N GLU A 159 12.50 -28.82 5.47
CA GLU A 159 12.50 -28.62 6.90
C GLU A 159 13.66 -27.67 7.29
N PRO A 160 13.40 -26.58 8.04
CA PRO A 160 14.46 -25.65 8.43
C PRO A 160 15.42 -26.32 9.42
N THR A 161 16.69 -26.38 9.06
CA THR A 161 17.76 -26.94 9.91
C THR A 161 18.93 -25.97 10.03
N GLY A 162 19.66 -26.04 11.15
CA GLY A 162 20.89 -25.28 11.38
C GLY A 162 20.75 -24.24 12.48
N ASP A 163 21.70 -23.31 12.55
CA ASP A 163 21.77 -22.34 13.62
C ASP A 163 20.61 -21.33 13.59
N ARG A 164 20.25 -20.84 14.77
CA ARG A 164 19.36 -19.70 14.95
C ARG A 164 20.20 -18.45 15.09
N ILE A 165 20.06 -17.52 14.16
CA ILE A 165 20.87 -16.30 14.09
C ILE A 165 19.95 -15.09 14.05
N GLY A 166 20.24 -14.09 14.88
CA GLY A 166 19.58 -12.79 14.89
C GLY A 166 20.55 -11.70 14.43
N GLY A 167 20.07 -10.81 13.57
CA GLY A 167 20.73 -9.56 13.22
C GLY A 167 19.92 -8.40 13.79
N LEU A 168 20.60 -7.49 14.49
CA LEU A 168 20.02 -6.26 15.00
C LEU A 168 20.76 -5.10 14.37
N ASP A 169 20.01 -4.24 13.68
CA ASP A 169 20.46 -2.93 13.24
C ASP A 169 19.85 -1.88 14.18
N VAL A 170 20.72 -1.21 14.93
CA VAL A 170 20.33 -0.15 15.85
C VAL A 170 20.46 1.16 15.08
N ALA A 171 19.32 1.82 14.88
CA ALA A 171 19.26 3.13 14.24
C ALA A 171 20.04 4.18 15.06
N ASP A 172 20.32 5.31 14.43
CA ASP A 172 21.05 6.42 15.04
C ASP A 172 20.10 7.42 15.73
N GLU A 173 20.60 8.61 16.05
CA GLU A 173 19.82 9.70 16.66
C GLU A 173 18.74 10.29 15.73
N GLY A 174 18.60 9.74 14.51
CA GLY A 174 17.62 10.14 13.51
C GLY A 174 16.21 9.60 13.75
N LYS A 175 15.40 9.64 12.69
CA LYS A 175 14.00 9.18 12.71
C LYS A 175 13.84 7.70 12.40
N ASP A 176 14.94 7.03 12.04
CA ASP A 176 14.92 5.65 11.58
C ASP A 176 14.65 4.71 12.76
N LYS A 177 13.97 3.59 12.47
CA LYS A 177 13.64 2.59 13.49
C LYS A 177 14.75 1.55 13.57
N ASN A 178 15.01 1.07 14.78
CA ASN A 178 15.77 -0.17 14.98
C ASN A 178 15.09 -1.31 14.20
N SER A 179 15.89 -2.14 13.57
CA SER A 179 15.43 -3.28 12.76
C SER A 179 16.03 -4.57 13.29
N PHE A 180 15.18 -5.57 13.54
CA PHE A 180 15.62 -6.89 13.97
C PHE A 180 15.10 -7.94 13.00
N ALA A 181 15.97 -8.87 12.62
CA ALA A 181 15.60 -10.03 11.82
C ALA A 181 16.23 -11.28 12.43
N ALA A 182 15.45 -12.36 12.55
CA ALA A 182 15.94 -13.65 13.00
C ALA A 182 15.75 -14.71 11.94
N ARG A 183 16.61 -15.73 11.93
CA ARG A 183 16.45 -16.91 11.07
C ARG A 183 16.76 -18.19 11.81
N HIS A 184 16.14 -19.28 11.39
CA HIS A 184 16.51 -20.65 11.73
C HIS A 184 16.92 -21.35 10.44
N GLY A 185 18.23 -21.60 10.27
CA GLY A 185 18.74 -22.08 8.99
C GLY A 185 18.39 -21.13 7.84
N VAL A 186 17.69 -21.63 6.83
CA VAL A 186 17.27 -20.89 5.63
C VAL A 186 15.96 -20.10 5.79
N VAL A 187 15.25 -20.23 6.91
CA VAL A 187 13.96 -19.56 7.13
C VAL A 187 14.13 -18.34 8.02
N MET A 188 13.76 -17.18 7.48
CA MET A 188 13.75 -15.90 8.20
C MET A 188 12.35 -15.62 8.78
N THR A 189 12.33 -15.08 9.99
CA THR A 189 11.17 -14.56 10.71
C THR A 189 11.46 -13.10 11.08
N TYR A 190 10.55 -12.20 10.75
CA TYR A 190 10.65 -10.76 10.98
C TYR A 190 9.39 -10.24 11.67
#